data_AF-A0A382NEV9-F1
#
_entry.id   AF-A0A382NEV9-F1
#
_cell.length_a   1.000
_cell.length_b   1.000
_cell.length_c   1.000
_cell.angle_alpha   90.00
_cell.angle_beta   90.00
_cell.angle_gamma   90.00
#
_symmetry.space_group_name_H-M   'P 1'
#
loop_
_entity.id
_entity.type
_entity.pdbx_description
1 polymer ?
#
loop_
_entity_poly.entity_id
_entity_poly.type
_entity_poly.pdbx_seq_one_letter_code
_entity_poly.pdbx_strand_id
1 'polypeptide(L)'
;QMVEDTEVELQFKIGDYTFRGVIDRLDHMGPGKWIVHDYKTSKRQKSQQQAMNDIQLALYQIAVEQNFGQVNDISLTWHFLRMGSEVTVLHTREQLEKLRGKLIRMVDKINDCMDDENNFLPKETILCNWCYLWEECTAKVGPNPVKRAD
;
A
#
# COMPACT_ATOMS: atom_id res chain seq x y z
N GLN A 1 -22.23 -11.27 -12.32
CA GLN A 1 -21.32 -10.56 -11.39
C GLN A 1 -19.92 -10.91 -11.85
N MET A 2 -19.09 -9.92 -12.18
CA MET A 2 -17.79 -10.12 -12.85
C MET A 2 -16.63 -10.10 -11.83
N VAL A 3 -16.82 -10.74 -10.68
CA VAL A 3 -15.74 -10.92 -9.69
C VAL A 3 -14.85 -12.02 -10.25
N GLU A 4 -13.58 -11.72 -10.45
CA GLU A 4 -12.57 -12.72 -10.79
C GLU A 4 -12.25 -13.54 -9.54
N ASP A 5 -11.88 -12.87 -8.45
CA ASP A 5 -11.58 -13.52 -7.16
C ASP A 5 -11.53 -12.52 -5.98
N THR A 6 -11.41 -13.05 -4.76
CA THR A 6 -11.25 -12.30 -3.50
C THR A 6 -10.00 -12.78 -2.75
N GLU A 7 -9.38 -11.89 -1.97
CA GLU A 7 -8.13 -12.19 -1.24
C GLU A 7 -7.03 -12.73 -2.17
N VAL A 8 -6.84 -12.06 -3.31
CA VAL A 8 -5.96 -12.50 -4.39
C VAL A 8 -4.51 -12.29 -4.00
N GLU A 9 -3.82 -13.37 -3.66
CA GLU A 9 -2.38 -13.34 -3.39
C GLU A 9 -1.59 -13.19 -4.69
N LEU A 10 -0.76 -12.15 -4.77
CA LEU A 10 0.07 -11.86 -5.94
C LEU A 10 1.53 -11.68 -5.55
N GLN A 11 2.41 -12.22 -6.39
CA GLN A 11 3.84 -11.95 -6.37
C GLN A 11 4.23 -11.20 -7.65
N PHE A 12 5.07 -10.19 -7.52
CA PHE A 12 5.49 -9.35 -8.64
C PHE A 12 6.87 -8.75 -8.39
N LYS A 13 7.51 -8.22 -9.44
CA LYS A 13 8.84 -7.62 -9.36
C LYS A 13 8.84 -6.13 -9.66
N ILE A 14 9.67 -5.37 -8.96
CA ILE A 14 10.01 -3.99 -9.29
C ILE A 14 11.52 -3.85 -9.20
N GLY A 15 12.18 -3.66 -10.35
CA GLY A 15 13.63 -3.86 -10.46
C GLY A 15 13.97 -5.31 -10.15
N ASP A 16 15.03 -5.52 -9.36
CA ASP A 16 15.48 -6.85 -8.93
C ASP A 16 14.75 -7.35 -7.67
N TYR A 17 13.86 -6.54 -7.11
CA TYR A 17 13.16 -6.83 -5.87
C TYR A 17 11.83 -7.52 -6.10
N THR A 18 11.56 -8.50 -5.25
CA THR A 18 10.30 -9.25 -5.23
C THR A 18 9.37 -8.66 -4.17
N PHE A 19 8.13 -8.38 -4.58
CA PHE A 19 7.06 -7.90 -3.72
C PHE A 19 5.95 -8.96 -3.66
N ARG A 20 5.21 -8.95 -2.55
CA ARG A 20 3.99 -9.74 -2.36
C ARG A 20 2.88 -8.81 -1.87
N GLY A 21 1.67 -9.03 -2.35
CA GLY A 21 0.47 -8.33 -1.90
C GLY A 21 -0.76 -9.23 -1.94
N VAL A 22 -1.81 -8.82 -1.24
CA VAL A 22 -3.12 -9.46 -1.28
C VAL A 22 -4.13 -8.40 -1.65
N ILE A 23 -4.92 -8.65 -2.70
CA ILE A 23 -5.99 -7.76 -3.13
C ILE A 23 -7.31 -8.26 -2.54
N ASP A 24 -8.03 -7.44 -1.79
CA ASP A 24 -9.31 -7.84 -1.16
C ASP A 24 -10.30 -8.40 -2.19
N ARG A 25 -10.47 -7.72 -3.34
CA ARG A 25 -11.30 -8.21 -4.46
C ARG A 25 -10.82 -7.68 -5.81
N LEU A 26 -10.76 -8.57 -6.80
CA LEU A 26 -10.43 -8.26 -8.19
C LEU A 26 -11.62 -8.60 -9.09
N ASP A 27 -12.05 -7.63 -9.89
CA ASP A 27 -13.13 -7.80 -10.88
C ASP A 27 -12.54 -7.76 -12.30
N HIS A 28 -13.05 -8.62 -13.20
CA HIS A 28 -12.65 -8.70 -14.61
C HIS A 28 -13.81 -8.31 -15.52
N MET A 29 -13.77 -7.09 -16.05
CA MET A 29 -14.88 -6.47 -16.79
C MET A 29 -14.88 -6.78 -18.30
N GLY A 30 -14.13 -7.81 -18.70
CA GLY A 30 -13.85 -8.16 -20.08
C GLY A 30 -12.40 -7.89 -20.49
N PRO A 31 -12.02 -8.21 -21.74
CA PRO A 31 -10.62 -8.29 -22.16
C PRO A 31 -9.77 -7.07 -21.80
N GLY A 32 -8.84 -7.27 -20.86
CA GLY A 32 -7.90 -6.26 -20.38
C GLY A 32 -8.51 -5.12 -19.57
N LYS A 33 -9.73 -5.27 -19.06
CA LYS A 33 -10.39 -4.29 -18.20
C LYS A 33 -10.56 -4.84 -16.79
N TRP A 34 -9.92 -4.20 -15.82
CA TRP A 34 -9.85 -4.70 -14.45
C TRP A 34 -10.31 -3.65 -13.43
N ILE A 35 -10.87 -4.10 -12.32
CA ILE A 35 -11.16 -3.23 -11.18
C ILE A 35 -10.61 -3.88 -9.92
N VAL A 36 -9.76 -3.15 -9.21
CA VAL A 36 -9.28 -3.53 -7.89
C VAL A 36 -10.15 -2.85 -6.85
N HIS A 37 -10.69 -3.63 -5.92
CA HIS A 37 -11.46 -3.13 -4.80
C HIS A 37 -10.71 -3.40 -3.50
N ASP A 38 -10.64 -2.39 -2.64
CA ASP A 38 -10.07 -2.49 -1.30
C ASP A 38 -11.02 -1.83 -0.29
N TYR A 39 -11.30 -2.54 0.81
CA TYR A 39 -12.32 -2.17 1.78
C TYR A 39 -11.70 -1.58 3.03
N LYS A 40 -12.07 -0.33 3.34
CA LYS A 40 -11.58 0.41 4.49
C LYS A 40 -12.69 0.65 5.51
N THR A 41 -12.41 0.33 6.77
CA THR A 41 -13.29 0.58 7.92
C THR A 41 -12.92 1.86 8.69
N SER A 42 -12.03 2.69 8.14
CA SER A 42 -11.62 3.95 8.77
C SER A 42 -12.78 4.95 8.85
N LYS A 43 -12.79 5.78 9.90
CA LYS A 43 -13.75 6.91 10.03
C LYS A 43 -13.45 8.10 9.11
N ARG A 44 -12.23 8.14 8.56
CA ARG A 44 -11.76 9.24 7.72
C ARG A 44 -11.57 8.71 6.31
N GLN A 45 -12.27 9.32 5.36
CA GLN A 45 -12.06 9.13 3.94
C GLN A 45 -10.83 9.92 3.48
N LYS A 46 -10.01 9.31 2.62
CA LYS A 46 -8.93 10.00 1.93
C LYS A 46 -9.50 10.85 0.78
N SER A 47 -8.92 12.02 0.54
CA SER A 47 -9.24 12.78 -0.68
C SER A 47 -8.72 12.04 -1.91
N GLN A 48 -9.25 12.37 -3.09
CA GLN A 48 -8.76 11.79 -4.35
C GLN A 48 -7.27 12.05 -4.55
N GLN A 49 -6.77 13.23 -4.19
CA GLN A 49 -5.35 13.56 -4.25
C GLN A 49 -4.50 12.69 -3.32
N GLN A 50 -5.00 12.40 -2.11
CA GLN A 50 -4.33 11.50 -1.18
C GLN A 50 -4.33 10.05 -1.70
N ALA A 51 -5.43 9.62 -2.31
CA ALA A 51 -5.54 8.29 -2.92
C ALA A 51 -4.62 8.13 -4.13
N MET A 52 -4.51 9.14 -5.00
CA MET A 52 -3.61 9.12 -6.15
C MET A 52 -2.14 9.03 -5.76
N ASN A 53 -1.76 9.66 -4.64
CA ASN A 53 -0.39 9.62 -4.12
C ASN A 53 -0.11 8.41 -3.21
N ASP A 54 -1.09 7.53 -3.02
CA ASP A 54 -0.94 6.35 -2.19
C ASP A 54 -0.20 5.24 -2.91
N ILE A 55 0.79 4.68 -2.22
CA ILE A 55 1.66 3.62 -2.75
C ILE A 55 0.89 2.30 -2.92
N GLN A 56 -0.08 2.02 -2.04
CA GLN A 56 -0.76 0.72 -1.99
C GLN A 56 -1.51 0.43 -3.29
N LEU A 57 -2.32 1.38 -3.75
CA LEU A 57 -3.15 1.16 -4.95
C LEU A 57 -2.28 1.01 -6.21
N ALA A 58 -1.26 1.83 -6.36
CA ALA A 58 -0.36 1.73 -7.50
C ALA A 58 0.48 0.43 -7.50
N LEU A 59 0.81 -0.13 -6.33
CA LEU A 59 1.40 -1.47 -6.24
C LEU A 59 0.44 -2.55 -6.77
N TYR A 60 -0.86 -2.47 -6.45
CA TYR A 60 -1.85 -3.41 -6.99
C TYR A 60 -1.95 -3.33 -8.51
N GLN A 61 -1.91 -2.14 -9.10
CA GLN A 61 -1.88 -2.02 -10.55
C GLN A 61 -0.67 -2.73 -11.16
N ILE A 62 0.53 -2.54 -10.60
CA ILE A 62 1.74 -3.24 -11.06
C ILE A 62 1.61 -4.76 -10.91
N ALA A 63 1.03 -5.22 -9.79
CA ALA A 63 0.81 -6.64 -9.52
C ALA A 63 -0.14 -7.27 -10.54
N VAL A 64 -1.25 -6.60 -10.86
CA VAL A 64 -2.23 -7.09 -11.84
C VAL A 64 -1.63 -7.12 -13.25
N GLU A 65 -0.91 -6.07 -13.67
CA GLU A 65 -0.22 -6.01 -14.97
C GLU A 65 0.75 -7.19 -15.18
N GLN A 66 1.44 -7.65 -14.12
CA GLN A 66 2.40 -8.76 -14.24
C GLN A 66 1.76 -10.15 -14.16
N ASN A 67 0.66 -10.30 -13.42
CA ASN A 67 0.05 -11.62 -13.16
C ASN A 67 -1.05 -11.98 -14.18
N PHE A 68 -1.73 -10.98 -14.75
CA PHE A 68 -2.87 -11.20 -15.65
C PHE A 68 -2.62 -10.75 -17.10
N GLY A 69 -1.41 -10.30 -17.42
CA GLY A 69 -0.98 -9.99 -18.78
C GLY A 69 -1.50 -8.66 -19.30
N GLN A 70 -2.29 -8.66 -20.38
CA GLN A 70 -2.73 -7.43 -21.04
C GLN A 70 -3.75 -6.69 -20.16
N VAL A 71 -3.34 -5.57 -19.58
CA VAL A 71 -4.19 -4.60 -18.88
C VAL A 71 -4.26 -3.33 -19.71
N ASN A 72 -5.41 -3.09 -20.32
CA ASN A 72 -5.69 -1.90 -21.12
C ASN A 72 -6.28 -0.77 -20.26
N ASP A 73 -7.13 -1.14 -19.31
CA ASP A 73 -7.82 -0.23 -18.41
C ASP A 73 -7.91 -0.87 -17.02
N ILE A 74 -7.53 -0.11 -16.00
CA ILE A 74 -7.61 -0.54 -14.61
C ILE A 74 -7.99 0.62 -13.72
N SER A 75 -8.98 0.38 -12.88
CA SER A 75 -9.41 1.32 -11.86
C SER A 75 -9.24 0.71 -10.48
N LEU A 76 -8.94 1.57 -9.51
CA LEU A 76 -8.59 1.18 -8.15
C LEU A 76 -9.54 1.91 -7.22
N THR A 77 -10.44 1.16 -6.57
CA THR A 77 -11.54 1.72 -5.79
C THR A 77 -11.38 1.36 -4.31
N TRP A 78 -11.23 2.39 -3.48
CA TRP A 78 -11.39 2.24 -2.04
C TRP A 78 -12.85 2.41 -1.63
N HIS A 79 -13.33 1.45 -0.86
CA HIS A 79 -14.66 1.44 -0.25
C HIS A 79 -14.55 1.86 1.23
N PHE A 80 -15.05 3.03 1.59
CA PHE A 80 -15.11 3.49 2.98
C PHE A 80 -16.44 3.06 3.61
N LEU A 81 -16.50 1.82 4.09
CA LEU A 81 -17.73 1.14 4.51
C LEU A 81 -18.53 1.91 5.57
N ARG A 82 -17.85 2.58 6.49
CA ARG A 82 -18.50 3.36 7.56
C ARG A 82 -19.19 4.63 7.07
N MET A 83 -18.69 5.20 5.99
CA MET A 83 -19.22 6.41 5.39
C MET A 83 -20.17 6.10 4.23
N GLY A 84 -20.16 4.86 3.73
CA GLY A 84 -20.92 4.47 2.55
C GLY A 84 -20.44 5.19 1.29
N SER A 85 -19.15 5.49 1.21
CA SER A 85 -18.55 6.27 0.11
C SER A 85 -17.38 5.54 -0.54
N GLU A 86 -17.09 5.94 -1.78
CA GLU A 86 -16.03 5.35 -2.59
C GLU A 86 -15.06 6.43 -3.10
N VAL A 87 -13.81 6.03 -3.29
CA VAL A 87 -12.79 6.83 -3.98
C VAL A 87 -12.12 5.95 -5.02
N THR A 88 -12.30 6.31 -6.29
CA THR A 88 -11.68 5.62 -7.42
C THR A 88 -10.54 6.45 -7.99
N VAL A 89 -9.41 5.80 -8.24
CA VAL A 89 -8.25 6.42 -8.88
C VAL A 89 -7.77 5.60 -10.07
N LEU A 90 -7.13 6.31 -11.00
CA LEU A 90 -6.44 5.75 -12.14
C LEU A 90 -5.03 6.36 -12.15
N HIS A 91 -4.00 5.52 -12.26
CA HIS A 91 -2.63 5.99 -12.36
C HIS A 91 -2.19 6.07 -13.82
N THR A 92 -1.51 7.15 -14.17
CA THR A 92 -0.84 7.27 -15.46
C THR A 92 0.45 6.44 -15.46
N ARG A 93 0.92 6.04 -16.65
CA ARG A 93 2.21 5.33 -16.78
C ARG A 93 3.35 6.11 -16.13
N GLU A 94 3.38 7.44 -16.27
CA GLU A 94 4.41 8.29 -15.65
C GLU A 94 4.39 8.22 -14.12
N GLN A 95 3.19 8.20 -13.51
CA GLN A 95 3.04 8.05 -12.06
C GLN A 95 3.55 6.69 -11.59
N LEU A 96 3.24 5.62 -12.32
CA LEU A 96 3.75 4.28 -12.02
C LEU A 96 5.27 4.21 -12.12
N GLU A 97 5.89 4.80 -13.15
CA GLU A 97 7.35 4.82 -13.29
C GLU A 97 8.04 5.61 -12.17
N LYS A 98 7.49 6.78 -11.80
CA LYS A 98 7.97 7.54 -10.64
C LYS A 98 7.89 6.72 -9.35
N LEU A 99 6.81 5.96 -9.18
CA LEU A 99 6.63 5.09 -8.03
C LEU A 99 7.63 3.93 -8.03
N ARG A 100 7.82 3.25 -9.17
CA ARG A 100 8.81 2.16 -9.30
C ARG A 100 10.18 2.63 -8.86
N GLY A 101 10.65 3.78 -9.36
CA GLY A 101 11.92 4.35 -8.94
C GLY A 101 11.97 4.73 -7.45
N LYS A 102 10.88 5.23 -6.88
CA LYS A 102 10.78 5.52 -5.43
C LYS A 102 10.88 4.24 -4.59
N LEU A 103 10.22 3.17 -5.02
CA LEU A 103 10.22 1.89 -4.31
C LEU A 103 11.58 1.21 -4.37
N ILE A 104 12.25 1.21 -5.53
CA ILE A 104 13.62 0.70 -5.68
C ILE A 104 14.55 1.41 -4.69
N ARG A 105 14.59 2.75 -4.72
CA ARG A 105 15.42 3.54 -3.77
C ARG A 105 15.08 3.28 -2.30
N MET A 106 13.82 2.98 -1.99
CA MET A 106 13.40 2.68 -0.63
C MET A 106 13.91 1.31 -0.19
N VAL A 107 13.84 0.30 -1.06
CA VAL A 107 14.37 -1.04 -0.77
C VAL A 107 15.90 -1.02 -0.72
N ASP A 108 16.56 -0.32 -1.65
CA ASP A 108 18.02 -0.11 -1.62
C ASP A 108 18.44 0.49 -0.28
N LYS A 109 17.77 1.56 0.15
CA LYS A 109 18.05 2.20 1.44
C LYS A 109 17.85 1.26 2.62
N ILE A 110 16.82 0.41 2.58
CA ILE A 110 16.61 -0.60 3.64
C ILE A 110 17.79 -1.56 3.66
N ASN A 111 18.16 -2.12 2.50
CA ASN A 111 19.27 -3.07 2.37
C ASN A 111 20.62 -2.46 2.81
N ASP A 112 20.89 -1.21 2.43
CA ASP A 112 22.10 -0.48 2.83
C ASP A 112 22.20 -0.24 4.34
N CYS A 113 21.08 -0.31 5.07
CA CYS A 113 21.04 -0.20 6.52
C CYS A 113 21.03 -1.56 7.24
N MET A 114 20.93 -2.69 6.53
CA MET A 114 20.76 -4.01 7.16
C MET A 114 22.02 -4.56 7.84
N ASP A 115 23.18 -3.97 7.59
CA ASP A 115 24.47 -4.38 8.17
C ASP A 115 24.60 -4.04 9.66
N ASP A 116 23.90 -3.00 10.13
CA ASP A 116 23.87 -2.58 11.53
C ASP A 116 22.47 -2.08 11.93
N GLU A 117 21.90 -2.66 12.99
CA GLU A 117 20.60 -2.26 13.53
C GLU A 117 20.57 -0.77 13.95
N ASN A 118 21.73 -0.17 14.29
CA ASN A 118 21.85 1.24 14.62
C ASN A 118 21.64 2.19 13.42
N ASN A 119 21.63 1.67 12.19
CA ASN A 119 21.32 2.45 11.00
C ASN A 119 19.82 2.79 10.88
N PHE A 120 18.95 2.09 11.62
CA PHE A 120 17.51 2.34 11.64
C PHE A 120 17.10 3.31 12.75
N LEU A 121 17.54 4.57 12.64
CA LEU A 121 17.21 5.59 13.62
C LEU A 121 15.70 5.92 13.63
N PRO A 122 15.06 5.95 14.80
CA PRO A 122 13.64 6.26 14.90
C PRO A 122 13.37 7.71 14.46
N LYS A 123 12.28 7.90 13.72
CA LYS A 123 11.78 9.22 13.35
C LYS A 123 10.46 9.48 14.07
N GLU A 124 10.48 10.46 14.96
CA GLU A 124 9.28 10.82 15.71
C GLU A 124 8.17 11.32 14.79
N THR A 125 6.95 10.84 15.04
CA THR A 125 5.73 11.30 14.39
C THR A 125 4.60 11.31 15.41
N ILE A 126 3.45 11.89 15.04
CA ILE A 126 2.23 11.76 15.86
C ILE A 126 1.87 10.29 16.12
N LEU A 127 2.29 9.37 15.24
CA LEU A 127 2.00 7.95 15.36
C LEU A 127 2.76 7.25 16.50
N CYS A 128 3.78 7.88 17.09
CA CYS A 128 4.54 7.29 18.19
C CYS A 128 3.67 6.93 19.40
N ASN A 129 2.56 7.65 19.61
CA ASN A 129 1.63 7.39 20.71
C ASN A 129 0.78 6.12 20.53
N TRP A 130 0.95 5.41 19.40
CA TRP A 130 0.38 4.09 19.12
C TRP A 130 1.47 3.01 18.95
N CYS A 131 2.74 3.34 19.19
CA CYS A 131 3.85 2.41 19.00
C CYS A 131 4.00 1.47 20.20
N TYR A 132 4.08 0.16 19.94
CA TYR A 132 4.29 -0.85 20.98
C TYR A 132 5.76 -0.94 21.44
N LEU A 133 6.70 -0.51 20.59
CA LEU A 133 8.15 -0.53 20.85
C LEU A 133 8.64 0.76 21.53
N TRP A 134 7.84 1.34 22.41
CA TRP A 134 8.14 2.64 23.03
C TRP A 134 9.33 2.55 23.98
N GLU A 135 9.39 1.49 24.80
CA GLU A 135 10.43 1.31 25.82
C GLU A 135 11.79 1.01 25.19
N GLU A 136 11.79 0.43 23.99
CA GLU A 136 12.96 0.10 23.18
C GLU A 136 13.40 1.25 22.27
N CYS A 137 12.57 2.30 22.13
CA CYS A 137 12.82 3.39 21.18
C CYS A 137 13.79 4.43 21.76
N THR A 138 14.96 4.57 21.13
CA THR A 138 16.00 5.53 21.55
C THR A 138 15.59 7.01 21.47
N ALA A 139 14.52 7.34 20.74
CA ALA A 139 13.95 8.68 20.69
C ALA A 139 12.91 8.96 21.78
N LYS A 140 12.52 7.98 22.59
CA LYS A 140 11.48 8.12 23.61
C LYS A 140 12.05 8.05 25.02
N VAL A 141 11.44 8.83 25.90
CA VAL A 141 11.72 8.88 27.33
C VAL A 141 10.41 8.92 28.09
N GLY A 142 10.38 8.29 29.26
CA GLY A 142 9.18 8.24 30.11
C GLY A 142 8.15 7.20 29.66
N PRO A 143 7.00 7.15 30.34
CA PRO A 143 6.03 6.07 30.19
C PRO A 143 5.30 6.11 28.84
N ASN A 144 5.06 4.93 28.27
CA ASN A 144 4.32 4.80 27.01
C ASN A 144 2.84 5.23 27.17
N PRO A 145 2.33 6.21 26.40
CA PRO A 145 0.93 6.63 26.45
C PRO A 145 -0.04 5.64 25.78
N VAL A 146 0.45 4.59 25.12
CA VAL A 146 -0.40 3.58 24.46
C VAL A 146 -1.34 2.95 25.49
N LYS A 147 -2.64 3.03 25.21
CA LYS A 147 -3.61 2.14 25.84
C LYS A 147 -3.61 0.83 25.06
N ARG A 148 -3.02 -0.21 25.63
CA ARG A 148 -3.12 -1.57 25.08
C ARG A 148 -4.58 -2.00 25.23
N ALA A 149 -5.15 -2.61 24.19
CA ALA A 149 -6.40 -3.32 24.36
C ALA A 149 -6.08 -4.54 25.25
N ASP A 150 -6.80 -4.65 26.38
CA ASP A 150 -6.76 -5.84 27.24
C ASP A 150 -7.27 -7.09 26.48
#